data_AF-Q2BZ36-F1
#
_entry.id   AF-Q2BZ36-F1
#
_cell.length_a   1.000
_cell.length_b   1.000
_cell.length_c   1.000
_cell.angle_alpha   90.00
_cell.angle_beta   90.00
_cell.angle_gamma   90.00
#
_symmetry.space_group_name_H-M   'P 1'
#
loop_
_entity.id
_entity.type
_entity.pdbx_description
1 polymer ?
#
loop_
_entity_poly.entity_id
_entity_poly.type
_entity_poly.pdbx_seq_one_letter_code
_entity_poly.pdbx_strand_id
1 'polypeptide(L)'
;MAFIKKLFLSQWSTDFRYVKPAIKNQNDHLKQVWNDEKENTFGIERLFKLFLVLSSYIFPGLYIRHISGMFGLLARKICSEVYVILKLITPILIFNFNLESSLFSILFISYLLLETLLYLLSIIFLSDIYSPPISKKRSFLMLVINYIEVCLGFAVLYKATGGVSNLVSNFDAIYFSFITATTIGYGQMAPIGHDAKALVILHAMYNFIFIGLILSNFALNITYKDSSYRINENKNSQRKAD
;
A
#
# COMPACT_ATOMS: atom_id res chain seq x y z
N MET A 1 9.96 -25.57 14.53
CA MET A 1 10.73 -24.47 13.91
C MET A 1 11.18 -24.74 12.46
N ALA A 2 11.67 -25.94 12.09
CA ALA A 2 12.16 -26.21 10.73
C ALA A 2 11.09 -26.10 9.62
N PHE A 3 9.84 -26.51 9.88
CA PHE A 3 8.74 -26.44 8.91
C PHE A 3 8.33 -25.00 8.58
N ILE A 4 8.12 -24.15 9.60
CA ILE A 4 7.80 -22.72 9.43
C ILE A 4 8.94 -22.00 8.70
N LYS A 5 10.20 -22.32 9.06
CA LYS A 5 11.38 -21.81 8.35
C LYS A 5 11.34 -22.19 6.86
N LYS A 6 11.01 -23.44 6.53
CA LYS A 6 10.95 -23.93 5.14
C LYS A 6 9.76 -23.36 4.37
N LEU A 7 8.63 -23.15 5.03
CA LEU A 7 7.40 -22.58 4.45
C LEU A 7 7.56 -21.09 4.10
N PHE A 8 8.20 -20.30 4.97
CA PHE A 8 8.32 -18.85 4.78
C PHE A 8 9.62 -18.40 4.10
N LEU A 9 10.73 -19.16 4.21
CA LEU A 9 12.05 -18.65 3.85
C LEU A 9 12.69 -19.24 2.59
N SER A 10 12.18 -20.35 2.03
CA SER A 10 12.79 -21.02 0.86
C SER A 10 14.31 -21.28 1.05
N GLN A 11 15.01 -21.84 0.07
CA GLN A 11 16.49 -21.96 0.07
C GLN A 11 17.18 -20.62 -0.26
N TRP A 12 16.62 -19.48 0.18
CA TRP A 12 17.24 -18.19 -0.10
C TRP A 12 18.51 -18.05 0.77
N SER A 13 19.69 -18.11 0.13
CA SER A 13 20.96 -17.96 0.82
C SER A 13 21.04 -16.56 1.44
N THR A 14 21.15 -16.53 2.76
CA THR A 14 21.31 -15.31 3.55
C THR A 14 22.76 -14.86 3.51
N ASP A 15 23.27 -14.52 2.32
CA ASP A 15 24.43 -13.64 2.30
C ASP A 15 23.93 -12.32 2.89
N PHE A 16 24.47 -11.98 4.06
CA PHE A 16 24.23 -10.72 4.77
C PHE A 16 24.69 -9.56 3.89
N ARG A 17 23.93 -9.23 2.84
CA ARG A 17 24.13 -8.01 2.09
C ARG A 17 23.87 -6.89 3.09
N TYR A 18 24.90 -6.10 3.36
CA TYR A 18 24.80 -4.89 4.14
C TYR A 18 23.53 -4.11 3.74
N VAL A 19 22.59 -3.99 4.67
CA VAL A 19 21.35 -3.26 4.43
C VAL A 19 21.56 -1.84 4.90
N LYS A 20 21.61 -0.91 3.94
CA LYS A 20 21.67 0.52 4.27
C LYS A 20 20.46 0.88 5.16
N PRO A 21 20.68 1.56 6.31
CA PRO A 21 19.61 1.87 7.24
C PRO A 21 18.45 2.63 6.57
N ALA A 22 17.21 2.33 6.95
CA ALA A 22 16.04 2.90 6.28
C ALA A 22 15.99 4.43 6.33
N ILE A 23 16.34 5.02 7.49
CA ILE A 23 16.45 6.48 7.67
C ILE A 23 17.52 7.08 6.76
N LYS A 24 18.67 6.40 6.59
CA LYS A 24 19.72 6.88 5.69
C LYS A 24 19.23 6.88 4.24
N ASN A 25 18.55 5.82 3.81
CA ASN A 25 17.90 5.79 2.49
C ASN A 25 16.88 6.91 2.32
N GLN A 26 16.09 7.20 3.36
CA GLN A 26 15.09 8.27 3.31
C GLN A 26 15.75 9.65 3.15
N ASN A 27 16.86 9.88 3.87
CA ASN A 27 17.64 11.10 3.71
C ASN A 27 18.24 11.22 2.31
N ASP A 28 18.66 10.10 1.69
CA ASP A 28 19.14 10.12 0.31
C ASP A 28 18.00 10.44 -0.67
N HIS A 29 16.79 9.91 -0.45
CA HIS A 29 15.63 10.25 -1.28
C HIS A 29 15.32 11.75 -1.18
N LEU A 30 15.38 12.33 0.02
CA LEU A 30 15.19 13.77 0.22
C LEU A 30 16.23 14.59 -0.54
N LYS A 31 17.51 14.19 -0.48
CA LYS A 31 18.58 14.85 -1.23
C LYS A 31 18.37 14.74 -2.73
N GLN A 32 17.95 13.58 -3.23
CA GLN A 32 17.67 13.36 -4.65
C GLN A 32 16.55 14.28 -5.16
N VAL A 33 15.45 14.42 -4.41
CA VAL A 33 14.37 15.37 -4.77
C VAL A 33 14.84 16.82 -4.64
N TRP A 34 15.66 17.15 -3.64
CA TRP A 34 16.11 18.52 -3.40
C TRP A 34 17.10 19.02 -4.46
N ASN A 35 17.97 18.13 -4.93
CA ASN A 35 19.04 18.43 -5.89
C ASN A 35 18.66 18.12 -7.35
N ASP A 36 17.44 17.65 -7.61
CA ASP A 36 16.97 17.22 -8.94
C ASP A 36 17.93 16.20 -9.63
N GLU A 37 18.49 15.26 -8.87
CA GLU A 37 19.57 14.37 -9.34
C GLU A 37 19.15 13.39 -10.46
N LYS A 38 17.86 13.05 -10.55
CA LYS A 38 17.34 12.06 -11.52
C LYS A 38 16.46 12.68 -12.60
N GLU A 39 15.64 13.64 -12.23
CA GLU A 39 14.66 14.26 -13.12
C GLU A 39 14.48 15.72 -12.70
N ASN A 40 14.38 16.62 -13.66
CA ASN A 40 14.15 18.04 -13.40
C ASN A 40 12.70 18.24 -12.96
N THR A 41 12.44 18.22 -11.66
CA THR A 41 11.09 18.42 -11.12
C THR A 41 10.83 19.91 -10.90
N PHE A 42 9.73 20.43 -11.46
CA PHE A 42 9.41 21.86 -11.37
C PHE A 42 8.03 22.11 -10.75
N GLY A 43 7.90 23.25 -10.05
CA GLY A 43 6.63 23.75 -9.55
C GLY A 43 5.93 22.82 -8.54
N ILE A 44 4.65 22.52 -8.81
CA ILE A 44 3.77 21.75 -7.91
C ILE A 44 4.29 20.32 -7.74
N GLU A 45 4.86 19.71 -8.78
CA GLU A 45 5.39 18.34 -8.72
C GLU A 45 6.50 18.21 -7.66
N ARG A 46 7.45 19.16 -7.67
CA ARG A 46 8.56 19.19 -6.71
C ARG A 46 8.07 19.38 -5.28
N LEU A 47 7.16 20.31 -5.06
CA LEU A 47 6.55 20.54 -3.73
C LEU A 47 5.84 19.28 -3.23
N PHE A 48 5.13 18.58 -4.11
CA PHE A 48 4.42 17.36 -3.77
C PHE A 48 5.37 16.19 -3.46
N LYS A 49 6.41 15.96 -4.28
CA LYS A 49 7.45 14.94 -4.00
C LYS A 49 8.15 15.20 -2.66
N LEU A 50 8.50 16.46 -2.35
CA LEU A 50 9.09 16.84 -1.06
C LEU A 50 8.13 16.55 0.12
N PHE A 51 6.86 16.91 -0.02
CA PHE A 51 5.84 16.60 0.98
C PHE A 51 5.73 15.09 1.24
N LEU A 52 5.73 14.26 0.20
CA LEU A 52 5.67 12.80 0.34
C LEU A 52 6.90 12.23 1.07
N VAL A 53 8.10 12.69 0.70
CA VAL A 53 9.34 12.24 1.36
C VAL A 53 9.39 12.68 2.84
N LEU A 54 8.93 13.89 3.15
CA LEU A 54 8.90 14.41 4.52
C LEU A 54 7.81 13.75 5.38
N SER A 55 6.63 13.50 4.81
CA SER A 55 5.54 12.84 5.54
C SER A 55 5.90 11.42 6.00
N SER A 56 6.78 10.74 5.27
CA SER A 56 7.27 9.40 5.60
C SER A 56 7.96 9.31 6.97
N TYR A 57 8.49 10.42 7.52
CA TYR A 57 9.12 10.44 8.85
C TYR A 57 8.11 10.39 10.01
N ILE A 58 6.84 10.69 9.75
CA ILE A 58 5.78 10.69 10.77
C ILE A 58 5.27 9.26 11.02
N PHE A 59 5.49 8.34 10.07
CA PHE A 59 4.88 7.02 10.07
C PHE A 59 5.78 5.93 10.66
N PRO A 60 5.21 5.01 11.47
CA PRO A 60 5.94 3.92 12.10
C PRO A 60 6.57 2.97 11.07
N GLY A 61 5.99 2.85 9.86
CA GLY A 61 6.52 1.99 8.81
C GLY A 61 8.00 2.25 8.47
N LEU A 62 8.46 3.51 8.53
CA LEU A 62 9.88 3.85 8.31
C LEU A 62 10.77 3.30 9.43
N TYR A 63 10.35 3.48 10.69
CA TYR A 63 11.10 3.06 11.87
C TYR A 63 11.11 1.54 12.02
N ILE A 64 9.98 0.88 11.75
CA ILE A 64 9.90 -0.58 11.69
C ILE A 64 10.93 -1.10 10.69
N ARG A 65 11.00 -0.52 9.48
CA ARG A 65 12.00 -0.87 8.46
C ARG A 65 13.43 -0.55 8.88
N HIS A 66 13.65 0.48 9.69
CA HIS A 66 14.97 0.85 10.19
C HIS A 66 15.48 -0.20 11.19
N ILE A 67 14.70 -0.48 12.23
CA ILE A 67 15.03 -1.44 13.29
C ILE A 67 15.19 -2.85 12.72
N SER A 68 14.20 -3.30 11.93
CA SER A 68 14.25 -4.63 11.30
C SER A 68 15.38 -4.77 10.26
N GLY A 69 15.83 -3.65 9.68
CA GLY A 69 16.99 -3.62 8.79
C GLY A 69 18.31 -3.96 9.46
N MET A 70 18.43 -3.75 10.78
CA MET A 70 19.63 -4.13 11.55
C MET A 70 19.82 -5.66 11.59
N PHE A 71 18.74 -6.42 11.49
CA PHE A 71 18.75 -7.89 11.46
C PHE A 71 18.86 -8.46 10.03
N GLY A 72 19.06 -7.59 9.02
CA GLY A 72 19.24 -7.97 7.63
C GLY A 72 18.01 -7.75 6.73
N LEU A 73 18.19 -8.03 5.44
CA LEU A 73 17.22 -7.67 4.39
C LEU A 73 15.92 -8.48 4.48
N LEU A 74 16.05 -9.72 4.92
CA LEU A 74 14.94 -10.64 5.11
C LEU A 74 14.06 -10.22 6.30
N ALA A 75 14.67 -9.90 7.44
CA ALA A 75 13.95 -9.40 8.61
C ALA A 75 13.19 -8.11 8.27
N ARG A 76 13.85 -7.16 7.59
CA ARG A 76 13.21 -5.92 7.11
C ARG A 76 11.92 -6.14 6.32
N LYS A 77 11.96 -7.13 5.45
CA LYS A 77 10.85 -7.53 4.58
C LYS A 77 9.71 -8.18 5.36
N ILE A 78 10.02 -9.18 6.18
CA ILE A 78 9.02 -9.92 6.95
C ILE A 78 8.35 -8.99 7.96
N CYS A 79 9.12 -8.16 8.67
CA CYS A 79 8.56 -7.18 9.61
C CYS A 79 7.63 -6.18 8.91
N SER A 80 7.96 -5.73 7.68
CA SER A 80 7.05 -4.86 6.92
C SER A 80 5.76 -5.56 6.50
N GLU A 81 5.80 -6.87 6.20
CA GLU A 81 4.60 -7.65 5.89
C GLU A 81 3.74 -7.88 7.13
N VAL A 82 4.38 -8.23 8.25
CA VAL A 82 3.71 -8.38 9.55
C VAL A 82 3.05 -7.07 9.96
N TYR A 83 3.70 -5.92 9.74
CA TYR A 83 3.10 -4.62 10.01
C TYR A 83 1.80 -4.39 9.23
N VAL A 84 1.80 -4.67 7.92
CA VAL A 84 0.60 -4.54 7.10
C VAL A 84 -0.51 -5.50 7.54
N ILE A 85 -0.15 -6.72 7.93
CA ILE A 85 -1.12 -7.69 8.48
C ILE A 85 -1.69 -7.20 9.83
N LEU A 86 -0.87 -6.62 10.70
CA LEU A 86 -1.34 -6.04 11.96
C LEU A 86 -2.34 -4.89 11.72
N LYS A 87 -2.07 -4.04 10.72
CA LYS A 87 -3.03 -3.00 10.31
C LYS A 87 -4.35 -3.59 9.81
N LEU A 88 -4.29 -4.65 8.99
CA LEU A 88 -5.48 -5.36 8.51
C LEU A 88 -6.33 -5.94 9.66
N ILE A 89 -5.67 -6.49 10.69
CA ILE A 89 -6.33 -7.09 11.86
C ILE A 89 -6.95 -6.02 12.76
N THR A 90 -6.40 -4.80 12.77
CA THR A 90 -6.81 -3.72 13.68
C THR A 90 -8.32 -3.37 13.59
N PRO A 91 -8.91 -3.10 12.41
CA PRO A 91 -10.36 -2.90 12.27
C PRO A 91 -11.20 -4.07 12.79
N ILE A 92 -10.74 -5.31 12.58
CA ILE A 92 -11.44 -6.53 13.01
C ILE A 92 -11.47 -6.58 14.54
N LEU A 93 -10.36 -6.25 15.21
CA LEU A 93 -10.31 -6.15 16.66
C LEU A 93 -11.22 -5.05 17.19
N ILE A 94 -11.26 -3.89 16.52
CA ILE A 94 -12.15 -2.78 16.92
C ILE A 94 -13.61 -3.23 16.91
N PHE A 95 -14.06 -3.91 15.85
CA PHE A 95 -15.43 -4.44 15.80
C PHE A 95 -15.70 -5.55 16.82
N ASN A 96 -14.73 -6.43 17.09
CA ASN A 96 -14.90 -7.50 18.07
C ASN A 96 -15.03 -6.98 19.50
N PHE A 97 -14.37 -5.86 19.81
CA PHE A 97 -14.45 -5.21 21.13
C PHE A 97 -15.51 -4.09 21.21
N ASN A 98 -16.28 -3.86 20.14
CA ASN A 98 -17.27 -2.78 20.02
C ASN A 98 -16.67 -1.38 20.31
N LEU A 99 -15.45 -1.12 19.84
CA LEU A 99 -14.70 0.12 20.08
C LEU A 99 -14.85 1.16 18.97
N GLU A 100 -15.69 0.91 17.97
CA GLU A 100 -15.86 1.77 16.78
C GLU A 100 -16.22 3.23 17.11
N SER A 101 -17.02 3.46 18.15
CA SER A 101 -17.45 4.81 18.53
C SER A 101 -16.42 5.53 19.39
N SER A 102 -15.34 4.87 19.81
CA SER A 102 -14.32 5.51 20.64
C SER A 102 -13.48 6.48 19.81
N LEU A 103 -13.27 7.69 20.33
CA LEU A 103 -12.45 8.70 19.66
C LEU A 103 -11.04 8.19 19.35
N PHE A 104 -10.47 7.39 20.26
CA PHE A 104 -9.16 6.77 20.06
C PHE A 104 -9.13 5.85 18.84
N SER A 105 -10.12 4.94 18.69
CA SER A 105 -10.20 4.04 17.54
C SER A 105 -10.40 4.79 16.23
N ILE A 106 -11.22 5.85 16.24
CA ILE A 106 -11.44 6.69 15.06
C ILE A 106 -10.14 7.37 14.63
N LEU A 107 -9.46 8.08 15.54
CA LEU A 107 -8.20 8.76 15.25
C LEU A 107 -7.10 7.77 14.83
N PHE A 108 -7.02 6.62 15.49
CA PHE A 108 -6.04 5.59 15.16
C PHE A 108 -6.27 5.00 13.76
N ILE A 109 -7.51 4.66 13.40
CA ILE A 109 -7.84 4.18 12.05
C ILE A 109 -7.61 5.26 11.00
N SER A 110 -8.02 6.51 11.25
CA SER A 110 -7.74 7.62 10.34
C SER A 110 -6.24 7.81 10.13
N TYR A 111 -5.42 7.66 11.17
CA TYR A 111 -3.96 7.71 11.08
C TYR A 111 -3.39 6.58 10.22
N LEU A 112 -3.83 5.34 10.43
CA LEU A 112 -3.37 4.18 9.65
C LEU A 112 -3.78 4.28 8.17
N LEU A 113 -5.00 4.75 7.90
CA LEU A 113 -5.46 5.03 6.55
C LEU A 113 -4.58 6.10 5.89
N LEU A 114 -4.34 7.23 6.57
CA LEU A 114 -3.48 8.30 6.06
C LEU A 114 -2.06 7.81 5.74
N GLU A 115 -1.47 6.95 6.58
CA GLU A 115 -0.21 6.28 6.28
C GLU A 115 -0.29 5.48 4.98
N THR A 116 -1.33 4.66 4.82
CA THR A 116 -1.54 3.88 3.59
C THR A 116 -1.70 4.78 2.38
N LEU A 117 -2.47 5.87 2.45
CA LEU A 117 -2.63 6.82 1.34
C LEU A 117 -1.30 7.42 0.90
N LEU A 118 -0.55 7.97 1.84
CA LEU A 118 0.72 8.62 1.56
C LEU A 118 1.77 7.62 1.07
N TYR A 119 1.72 6.37 1.55
CA TYR A 119 2.52 5.28 1.02
C TYR A 119 2.16 4.96 -0.44
N LEU A 120 0.87 4.82 -0.78
CA LEU A 120 0.42 4.55 -2.15
C LEU A 120 0.79 5.69 -3.10
N LEU A 121 0.58 6.95 -2.68
CA LEU A 121 1.01 8.13 -3.43
C LEU A 121 2.53 8.16 -3.62
N SER A 122 3.30 7.80 -2.59
CA SER A 122 4.75 7.71 -2.69
C SER A 122 5.20 6.67 -3.71
N ILE A 123 4.52 5.51 -3.83
CA ILE A 123 4.84 4.52 -4.86
C ILE A 123 4.66 5.11 -6.25
N ILE A 124 3.63 5.92 -6.48
CA ILE A 124 3.32 6.50 -7.79
C ILE A 124 4.32 7.61 -8.13
N PHE A 125 4.37 8.63 -7.28
CA PHE A 125 5.08 9.89 -7.55
C PHE A 125 6.58 9.81 -7.28
N LEU A 126 7.05 8.87 -6.47
CA LEU A 126 8.48 8.65 -6.21
C LEU A 126 8.96 7.34 -6.87
N SER A 127 8.27 6.86 -7.91
CA SER A 127 8.63 5.62 -8.62
C SER A 127 9.98 5.69 -9.34
N ASP A 128 10.38 6.88 -9.75
CA ASP A 128 11.70 7.25 -10.29
C ASP A 128 12.82 7.12 -9.25
N ILE A 129 12.50 7.43 -7.99
CA ILE A 129 13.45 7.45 -6.87
C ILE A 129 13.52 6.08 -6.19
N TYR A 130 12.36 5.45 -5.94
CA TYR A 130 12.25 4.20 -5.21
C TYR A 130 12.77 3.01 -6.02
N SER A 131 13.50 2.13 -5.33
CA SER A 131 14.00 0.91 -5.94
C SER A 131 12.85 -0.02 -6.33
N PRO A 132 12.93 -0.70 -7.48
CA PRO A 132 11.87 -1.60 -7.92
C PRO A 132 11.66 -2.75 -6.92
N PRO A 133 10.43 -3.27 -6.81
CA PRO A 133 10.12 -4.36 -5.90
C PRO A 133 10.88 -5.63 -6.32
N ILE A 134 11.37 -6.38 -5.33
CA ILE A 134 12.19 -7.59 -5.56
C ILE A 134 11.39 -8.71 -6.24
N SER A 135 10.07 -8.73 -6.04
CA SER A 135 9.16 -9.62 -6.75
C SER A 135 7.87 -8.88 -7.06
N LYS A 136 7.52 -8.80 -8.35
CA LYS A 136 6.26 -8.19 -8.81
C LYS A 136 5.04 -8.86 -8.19
N LYS A 137 5.04 -10.20 -8.09
CA LYS A 137 3.96 -10.98 -7.47
C LYS A 137 3.76 -10.62 -5.98
N ARG A 138 4.86 -10.42 -5.25
CA ARG A 138 4.81 -9.97 -3.85
C ARG A 138 4.21 -8.57 -3.73
N SER A 139 4.63 -7.65 -4.62
CA SER A 139 4.07 -6.29 -4.65
C SER A 139 2.56 -6.31 -4.90
N PHE A 140 2.10 -7.15 -5.82
CA PHE A 140 0.68 -7.31 -6.12
C PHE A 140 -0.10 -7.87 -4.91
N LEU A 141 0.41 -8.91 -4.24
CA LEU A 141 -0.21 -9.46 -3.04
C LEU A 141 -0.35 -8.39 -1.94
N MET A 142 0.70 -7.60 -1.71
CA MET A 142 0.67 -6.50 -0.75
C MET A 142 -0.37 -5.43 -1.11
N LEU A 143 -0.55 -5.15 -2.40
CA LEU A 143 -1.57 -4.21 -2.88
C LEU A 143 -2.99 -4.74 -2.60
N VAL A 144 -3.25 -6.03 -2.82
CA VAL A 144 -4.54 -6.66 -2.50
C VAL A 144 -4.81 -6.62 -0.99
N ILE A 145 -3.80 -6.90 -0.16
CA ILE A 145 -3.94 -6.83 1.30
C ILE A 145 -4.24 -5.39 1.76
N ASN A 146 -3.52 -4.39 1.23
CA ASN A 146 -3.78 -2.98 1.52
C ASN A 146 -5.19 -2.55 1.07
N TYR A 147 -5.70 -3.08 -0.05
CA TYR A 147 -7.06 -2.78 -0.50
C TYR A 147 -8.11 -3.26 0.53
N ILE A 148 -7.95 -4.49 1.03
CA ILE A 148 -8.82 -5.04 2.08
C ILE A 148 -8.68 -4.26 3.39
N GLU A 149 -7.45 -3.91 3.78
CA GLU A 149 -7.17 -3.06 4.96
C GLU A 149 -7.94 -1.73 4.88
N VAL A 150 -7.85 -1.03 3.75
CA VAL A 150 -8.55 0.24 3.53
C VAL A 150 -10.07 0.05 3.61
N CYS A 151 -10.62 -0.98 2.95
CA CYS A 151 -12.05 -1.27 3.03
C CYS A 151 -12.52 -1.50 4.48
N LEU A 152 -11.76 -2.27 5.27
CA LEU A 152 -12.09 -2.52 6.67
C LEU A 152 -11.92 -1.26 7.54
N GLY A 153 -10.91 -0.43 7.29
CA GLY A 153 -10.74 0.85 7.97
C GLY A 153 -11.90 1.81 7.73
N PHE A 154 -12.33 1.97 6.47
CA PHE A 154 -13.50 2.78 6.14
C PHE A 154 -14.79 2.22 6.74
N ALA A 155 -14.94 0.90 6.85
CA ALA A 155 -16.08 0.29 7.52
C ALA A 155 -16.22 0.77 8.97
N VAL A 156 -15.09 0.81 9.71
CA VAL A 156 -15.08 1.34 11.09
C VAL A 156 -15.52 2.81 11.11
N LEU A 157 -15.01 3.64 10.20
CA LEU A 157 -15.37 5.06 10.13
C LEU A 157 -16.85 5.28 9.75
N TYR A 158 -17.41 4.48 8.84
CA TYR A 158 -18.84 4.55 8.52
C TYR A 158 -19.71 4.16 9.69
N LYS A 159 -19.33 3.11 10.43
CA LYS A 159 -20.05 2.72 11.65
C LYS A 159 -19.96 3.81 12.72
N ALA A 160 -18.78 4.42 12.88
CA ALA A 160 -18.54 5.47 13.86
C ALA A 160 -19.30 6.78 13.58
N THR A 161 -19.45 7.17 12.31
CA THR A 161 -20.17 8.39 11.93
C THR A 161 -21.69 8.28 12.06
N GLY A 162 -22.26 7.06 11.98
CA GLY A 162 -23.70 6.84 12.08
C GLY A 162 -24.54 7.50 10.97
N GLY A 163 -23.90 8.06 9.93
CA GLY A 163 -24.54 8.87 8.90
C GLY A 163 -25.00 8.10 7.65
N VAL A 164 -25.02 6.77 7.69
CA VAL A 164 -25.41 5.89 6.58
C VAL A 164 -26.75 5.24 6.89
N SER A 165 -27.72 5.33 5.96
CA SER A 165 -29.03 4.68 6.12
C SER A 165 -28.91 3.15 6.17
N ASN A 166 -29.79 2.52 6.95
CA ASN A 166 -29.94 1.07 7.03
C ASN A 166 -28.68 0.31 7.47
N LEU A 167 -27.69 1.00 8.05
CA LEU A 167 -26.47 0.40 8.57
C LEU A 167 -26.68 0.00 10.04
N VAL A 168 -27.08 -1.25 10.28
CA VAL A 168 -27.43 -1.75 11.61
C VAL A 168 -26.30 -2.55 12.24
N SER A 169 -25.71 -3.48 11.50
CA SER A 169 -24.66 -4.38 11.99
C SER A 169 -23.25 -3.95 11.57
N ASN A 170 -22.22 -4.52 12.21
CA ASN A 170 -20.83 -4.32 11.81
C ASN A 170 -20.55 -4.95 10.43
N PHE A 171 -21.25 -6.03 10.11
CA PHE A 171 -21.18 -6.65 8.79
C PHE A 171 -21.77 -5.74 7.70
N ASP A 172 -22.85 -5.00 7.99
CA ASP A 172 -23.41 -4.02 7.06
C ASP A 172 -22.42 -2.89 6.78
N ALA A 173 -21.67 -2.45 7.78
CA ALA A 173 -20.62 -1.44 7.60
C ALA A 173 -19.49 -1.93 6.67
N ILE A 174 -19.05 -3.19 6.85
CA ILE A 174 -18.07 -3.83 5.98
C ILE A 174 -18.64 -3.95 4.58
N TYR A 175 -19.86 -4.48 4.44
CA TYR A 175 -20.53 -4.63 3.16
C TYR A 175 -20.68 -3.29 2.43
N PHE A 176 -21.16 -2.24 3.11
CA PHE A 176 -21.25 -0.88 2.57
C PHE A 176 -19.90 -0.36 2.08
N SER A 177 -18.86 -0.57 2.88
CA SER A 177 -17.50 -0.18 2.51
C SER A 177 -17.04 -0.88 1.23
N PHE A 178 -17.23 -2.20 1.12
CA PHE A 178 -16.84 -2.96 -0.07
C PHE A 178 -17.63 -2.60 -1.33
N ILE A 179 -18.96 -2.43 -1.25
CA ILE A 179 -19.76 -2.02 -2.42
C ILE A 179 -19.46 -0.58 -2.85
N THR A 180 -19.02 0.27 -1.92
CA THR A 180 -18.50 1.62 -2.22
C THR A 180 -17.11 1.52 -2.85
N ALA A 181 -16.24 0.67 -2.31
CA ALA A 181 -14.88 0.44 -2.78
C ALA A 181 -14.82 -0.08 -4.21
N THR A 182 -15.77 -0.95 -4.55
CA THR A 182 -15.94 -1.56 -5.88
C THR A 182 -16.86 -0.77 -6.79
N THR A 183 -17.36 0.39 -6.33
CA THR A 183 -18.28 1.28 -7.06
C THR A 183 -19.56 0.58 -7.55
N ILE A 184 -20.00 -0.49 -6.87
CA ILE A 184 -21.23 -1.23 -7.20
C ILE A 184 -22.46 -0.45 -6.72
N GLY A 185 -22.45 -0.02 -5.46
CA GLY A 185 -23.47 0.87 -4.88
C GLY A 185 -24.93 0.46 -5.13
N TYR A 186 -25.36 -0.71 -4.65
CA TYR A 186 -26.74 -1.23 -4.84
C TYR A 186 -27.89 -0.31 -4.37
N GLY A 187 -27.59 0.76 -3.64
CA GLY A 187 -28.57 1.76 -3.21
C GLY A 187 -29.37 1.43 -1.95
N GLN A 188 -29.19 0.23 -1.37
CA GLN A 188 -29.86 -0.17 -0.13
C GLN A 188 -29.38 0.62 1.11
N MET A 189 -28.11 1.00 1.10
CA MET A 189 -27.47 1.87 2.10
C MET A 189 -26.90 3.08 1.39
N ALA A 190 -27.13 4.27 1.94
CA ALA A 190 -26.69 5.52 1.36
C ALA A 190 -26.20 6.50 2.44
N PRO A 191 -25.15 7.29 2.16
CA PRO A 191 -24.70 8.32 3.07
C PRO A 191 -25.72 9.47 3.10
N ILE A 192 -26.36 9.69 4.24
CA ILE A 192 -27.31 10.80 4.44
C ILE A 192 -26.60 12.00 5.08
N GLY A 193 -25.79 11.73 6.12
CA GLY A 193 -25.07 12.76 6.88
C GLY A 193 -23.93 13.40 6.09
N HIS A 194 -23.61 14.66 6.40
CA HIS A 194 -22.51 15.39 5.76
C HIS A 194 -21.17 14.66 5.94
N ASP A 195 -20.90 14.16 7.15
CA ASP A 195 -19.66 13.46 7.47
C ASP A 195 -19.54 12.12 6.71
N ALA A 196 -20.65 11.38 6.62
CA ALA A 196 -20.69 10.12 5.85
C ALA A 196 -20.49 10.37 4.35
N LYS A 197 -21.05 11.47 3.80
CA LYS A 197 -20.82 11.87 2.39
C LYS A 197 -19.36 12.25 2.15
N ALA A 198 -18.75 13.00 3.08
CA ALA A 198 -17.33 13.32 3.00
C ALA A 198 -16.44 12.06 3.05
N LEU A 199 -16.78 11.09 3.91
CA LEU A 199 -16.09 9.79 3.94
C LEU A 199 -16.24 9.03 2.63
N VAL A 200 -17.41 9.03 1.99
CA VAL A 200 -17.60 8.41 0.66
C VAL A 200 -16.73 9.08 -0.40
N ILE A 201 -16.63 10.41 -0.40
CA ILE A 201 -15.74 11.14 -1.33
C ILE A 201 -14.28 10.71 -1.11
N LEU A 202 -13.81 10.71 0.14
CA LEU A 202 -12.46 10.27 0.46
C LEU A 202 -12.22 8.81 0.06
N HIS A 203 -13.17 7.92 0.36
CA HIS A 203 -13.08 6.51 -0.01
C HIS A 203 -12.99 6.33 -1.54
N ALA A 204 -13.79 7.07 -2.31
CA ALA A 204 -13.72 7.07 -3.77
C ALA A 204 -12.35 7.51 -4.30
N MET A 205 -11.71 8.51 -3.67
CA MET A 205 -10.35 8.93 -4.04
C MET A 205 -9.31 7.82 -3.80
N TYR A 206 -9.42 7.06 -2.69
CA TYR A 206 -8.58 5.89 -2.48
C TYR A 206 -8.74 4.86 -3.59
N ASN A 207 -9.99 4.54 -3.95
CA ASN A 207 -10.27 3.53 -4.98
C ASN A 207 -9.66 3.91 -6.33
N PHE A 208 -9.72 5.18 -6.70
CA PHE A 208 -9.11 5.68 -7.92
C PHE A 208 -7.59 5.41 -7.95
N ILE A 209 -6.90 5.67 -6.84
CA ILE A 209 -5.47 5.39 -6.70
C ILE A 209 -5.18 3.88 -6.80
N PHE A 210 -5.98 3.04 -6.14
CA PHE A 210 -5.84 1.58 -6.21
C PHE A 210 -6.01 1.05 -7.64
N ILE A 211 -7.05 1.48 -8.36
CA ILE A 211 -7.30 1.07 -9.74
C ILE A 211 -6.10 1.45 -10.63
N GLY A 212 -5.59 2.68 -10.49
CA GLY A 212 -4.41 3.13 -11.23
C GLY A 212 -3.17 2.26 -10.96
N LEU A 213 -2.91 1.91 -9.69
CA LEU A 213 -1.80 1.03 -9.33
C LEU A 213 -1.97 -0.40 -9.85
N ILE A 214 -3.18 -0.96 -9.78
CA ILE A 214 -3.47 -2.29 -10.30
C ILE A 214 -3.24 -2.32 -11.81
N LEU A 215 -3.81 -1.36 -12.55
CA LEU A 215 -3.65 -1.24 -14.00
C LEU A 215 -2.18 -1.06 -14.40
N SER A 216 -1.43 -0.22 -13.69
CA SER A 216 0.01 -0.03 -13.92
C SER A 216 0.79 -1.34 -13.75
N ASN A 217 0.50 -2.11 -12.70
CA ASN A 217 1.12 -3.43 -12.49
C ASN A 217 0.78 -4.42 -13.60
N PHE A 218 -0.47 -4.44 -14.08
CA PHE A 218 -0.89 -5.28 -15.22
C PHE A 218 -0.18 -4.88 -16.52
N ALA A 219 -0.15 -3.59 -16.84
CA ALA A 219 0.54 -3.08 -18.03
C ALA A 219 2.02 -3.47 -18.04
N LEU A 220 2.73 -3.26 -16.91
CA LEU A 220 4.13 -3.65 -16.75
C LEU A 220 4.38 -5.16 -16.89
N ASN A 221 3.40 -5.99 -16.58
CA ASN A 221 3.51 -7.44 -16.75
C ASN A 221 3.31 -7.84 -18.21
N ILE A 222 2.37 -7.20 -18.92
CA ILE A 222 2.13 -7.44 -20.35
C ILE A 222 3.36 -7.02 -21.17
N THR A 223 3.85 -5.78 -20.99
CA THR A 223 5.03 -5.27 -21.71
C THR A 223 6.28 -6.12 -21.46
N TYR A 224 6.47 -6.59 -20.24
CA TYR A 224 7.59 -7.48 -19.91
C TYR A 224 7.49 -8.82 -20.65
N LYS A 225 6.29 -9.41 -20.68
CA LYS A 225 6.07 -10.71 -21.34
C LYS A 225 6.26 -10.58 -22.86
N ASP A 226 5.75 -9.51 -23.47
CA ASP A 226 5.89 -9.21 -24.89
C ASP A 226 7.38 -9.03 -25.28
N SER A 227 8.11 -8.22 -24.51
CA SER A 227 9.56 -8.02 -24.72
C SER A 227 10.34 -9.35 -24.66
N SER A 228 9.97 -10.25 -23.74
CA SER A 228 10.59 -11.57 -23.63
C SER A 228 10.27 -12.48 -24.81
N TYR A 229 9.05 -12.46 -25.34
CA TYR A 229 8.69 -13.24 -26.53
C TYR A 229 9.46 -12.76 -27.75
N ARG A 230 9.53 -11.45 -27.97
CA ARG A 230 10.28 -10.85 -29.10
C ARG A 230 11.77 -11.20 -29.07
N ILE A 231 12.40 -11.20 -27.89
CA ILE A 231 13.81 -11.61 -27.75
C ILE A 231 13.99 -13.09 -28.11
N ASN A 232 13.08 -13.96 -27.68
CA ASN A 232 13.15 -15.39 -27.97
C ASN A 232 12.87 -15.70 -29.45
N GLU A 233 11.94 -14.99 -30.09
CA GLU A 233 11.71 -15.07 -31.53
C GLU A 233 12.95 -14.64 -32.33
N ASN A 234 13.58 -13.51 -31.99
CA ASN A 234 14.79 -13.05 -32.66
C ASN A 234 15.94 -14.06 -32.54
N LYS A 235 16.14 -14.67 -31.36
CA LYS A 235 17.15 -15.73 -31.16
C LYS A 235 16.85 -16.99 -31.98
N ASN A 236 15.58 -17.36 -32.10
CA ASN A 236 15.17 -18.53 -32.88
C ASN A 236 15.28 -18.28 -34.39
N SER A 237 15.03 -17.04 -34.85
CA SER A 237 15.23 -16.63 -36.24
C SER A 237 16.71 -16.61 -36.62
N GLN A 238 17.60 -16.12 -35.73
CA GLN A 238 19.05 -16.17 -35.93
C GLN A 238 19.57 -17.61 -36.04
N ARG A 239 19.13 -18.52 -35.14
CA ARG A 239 19.51 -19.94 -35.19
C ARG A 239 18.99 -20.72 -36.41
N LYS A 240 18.02 -20.19 -37.15
CA LYS A 240 17.51 -20.80 -38.39
C LYS A 240 18.22 -20.26 -39.64
N ALA A 241 18.98 -19.18 -39.51
CA ALA A 241 19.74 -18.57 -40.59
C ALA A 241 21.21 -19.04 -40.64
N ASP A 242 21.68 -19.69 -39.58
CA ASP A 242 22.97 -20.40 -39.47
C ASP A 242 22.79 -21.90 -39.77
#